data_AF-G1LA43-F1
#
_entry.id   AF-G1LA43-F1
#
_cell.length_a   1.000
_cell.length_b   1.000
_cell.length_c   1.000
_cell.angle_alpha   90.00
_cell.angle_beta   90.00
_cell.angle_gamma   90.00
#
_symmetry.space_group_name_H-M   'P 1'
#
loop_
_entity.id
_entity.type
_entity.pdbx_description
1 polymer ?
#
loop_
_entity_poly.entity_id
_entity_poly.type
_entity_poly.pdbx_seq_one_letter_code
_entity_poly.pdbx_strand_id
1 'polypeptide(L)'
;MRISGIFLVNHIKWVGCQGSRPEFRGYTCSLWKLFHTLTVEAGTHPEALDGTGLEADPQAVLQTIRGYVRTFFGCKGCSQHFEEMAKESMDSVKTADQAILWLWKKHNLVNSRLAGHLSEDPKFPKVPWPTPDLCPACHEEIKGLHSWNEDQVLLFLKRHYGGDNLVDTYAADQGDTGEGGSPPQGREPERGLASPEKPRGDQRAESLRPPRALPPGPRLSDGSRLGLDGRLQSPSGAEGRREVETAVPFLGMGFSSLDMSLCVVLYVASSLFLMVMYFFFRVRSKRWKVRHHRPSV
;
A
#
# COMPACT_ATOMS: atom_id res chain seq x y z
N MET A 1 -11.99 20.53 -26.62
CA MET A 1 -11.07 19.45 -27.05
C MET A 1 -11.35 18.22 -26.21
N ARG A 2 -11.59 17.04 -26.81
CA ARG A 2 -11.57 15.77 -26.08
C ARG A 2 -10.12 15.29 -26.08
N ILE A 3 -9.46 15.35 -24.93
CA ILE A 3 -8.06 14.90 -24.77
C ILE A 3 -7.99 13.36 -24.83
N SER A 4 -9.01 12.71 -24.28
CA SER A 4 -9.25 11.26 -24.43
C SER A 4 -9.44 10.90 -25.90
N GLY A 5 -8.69 9.91 -26.36
CA GLY A 5 -8.74 9.34 -27.71
C GLY A 5 -7.74 9.92 -28.69
N ILE A 6 -7.06 11.02 -28.35
CA ILE A 6 -6.00 11.60 -29.17
C ILE A 6 -4.65 11.44 -28.47
N PHE A 7 -4.56 11.83 -27.20
CA PHE A 7 -3.30 11.78 -26.43
C PHE A 7 -3.35 10.80 -25.27
N LEU A 8 -4.56 10.43 -24.82
CA LEU A 8 -4.78 9.49 -23.73
C LEU A 8 -5.76 8.41 -24.19
N VAL A 9 -5.75 7.27 -23.50
CA VAL A 9 -6.72 6.19 -23.70
C VAL A 9 -8.18 6.67 -23.53
N ASN A 10 -9.09 6.06 -24.28
CA ASN A 10 -10.52 6.39 -24.24
C ASN A 10 -11.26 5.78 -23.05
N HIS A 11 -10.62 4.86 -22.34
CA HIS A 11 -11.17 4.16 -21.18
C HIS A 11 -10.13 4.11 -20.07
N ILE A 12 -10.59 4.08 -18.83
CA ILE A 12 -9.69 4.01 -17.66
C ILE A 12 -9.16 2.58 -17.53
N LYS A 13 -7.84 2.43 -17.51
CA LYS A 13 -7.15 1.15 -17.29
C LYS A 13 -6.20 1.27 -16.10
N TRP A 14 -6.46 0.51 -15.04
CA TRP A 14 -5.56 0.44 -13.89
C TRP A 14 -4.61 -0.75 -14.02
N VAL A 15 -3.31 -0.52 -13.83
CA VAL A 15 -2.28 -1.58 -13.73
C VAL A 15 -1.74 -1.61 -12.30
N GLY A 16 -0.76 -0.77 -11.97
CA GLY A 16 -0.20 -0.71 -10.60
C GLY A 16 -1.17 -0.19 -9.52
N CYS A 17 -2.28 0.42 -9.92
CA CYS A 17 -3.35 0.91 -9.04
C CYS A 17 -4.63 0.06 -9.08
N GLN A 18 -4.60 -1.09 -9.75
CA GLN A 18 -5.74 -2.00 -9.80
C GLN A 18 -6.05 -2.53 -8.39
N GLY A 19 -7.30 -2.37 -7.96
CA GLY A 19 -7.81 -2.95 -6.72
C GLY A 19 -8.16 -4.43 -6.89
N SER A 20 -8.24 -5.14 -5.77
CA SER A 20 -8.77 -6.52 -5.74
C SER A 20 -10.26 -6.59 -6.07
N ARG A 21 -10.96 -5.46 -5.92
CA ARG A 21 -12.37 -5.23 -6.30
C ARG A 21 -12.54 -3.82 -6.89
N PRO A 22 -13.61 -3.56 -7.66
CA PRO A 22 -13.83 -2.27 -8.33
C PRO A 22 -13.90 -1.06 -7.38
N GLU A 23 -14.38 -1.24 -6.16
CA GLU A 23 -14.51 -0.19 -5.14
C GLU A 23 -13.17 0.23 -4.50
N PHE A 24 -12.10 -0.54 -4.69
CA PHE A 24 -10.81 -0.31 -4.05
C PHE A 24 -9.78 0.35 -4.97
N ARG A 25 -8.87 1.11 -4.36
CA ARG A 25 -7.68 1.71 -5.01
C ARG A 25 -8.07 2.64 -6.19
N GLY A 26 -7.72 2.26 -7.41
CA GLY A 26 -8.05 2.97 -8.65
C GLY A 26 -7.61 4.43 -8.63
N TYR A 27 -8.57 5.33 -8.88
CA TYR A 27 -8.36 6.76 -9.02
C TYR A 27 -7.60 7.41 -7.87
N THR A 28 -7.91 7.02 -6.63
CA THR A 28 -7.24 7.60 -5.45
C THR A 28 -5.78 7.17 -5.36
N CYS A 29 -5.46 5.93 -5.75
CA CYS A 29 -4.09 5.44 -5.86
C CYS A 29 -3.33 6.18 -6.97
N SER A 30 -3.95 6.38 -8.13
CA SER A 30 -3.27 7.06 -9.25
C SER A 30 -2.99 8.53 -8.96
N LEU A 31 -3.89 9.22 -8.25
CA LEU A 31 -3.65 10.60 -7.83
C LEU A 31 -2.46 10.71 -6.87
N TRP A 32 -2.35 9.83 -5.88
CA TRP A 32 -1.17 9.83 -5.00
C TRP A 32 0.12 9.59 -5.76
N LYS A 33 0.13 8.65 -6.74
CA LYS A 33 1.29 8.43 -7.60
C LYS A 33 1.62 9.67 -8.44
N LEU A 34 0.62 10.30 -9.04
CA LEU A 34 0.79 11.52 -9.81
C LEU A 34 1.38 12.64 -8.95
N PHE A 35 0.83 12.88 -7.75
CA PHE A 35 1.31 13.93 -6.86
C PHE A 35 2.76 13.71 -6.42
N HIS A 36 3.13 12.46 -6.08
CA HIS A 36 4.53 12.11 -5.78
C HIS A 36 5.45 12.31 -6.98
N THR A 37 5.00 11.90 -8.18
CA THR A 37 5.73 12.12 -9.43
C THR A 37 5.95 13.61 -9.65
N LEU A 38 4.92 14.45 -9.57
CA LEU A 38 5.04 15.90 -9.73
C LEU A 38 6.02 16.54 -8.74
N THR A 39 6.01 16.11 -7.46
CA THR A 39 6.98 16.63 -6.48
C THR A 39 8.41 16.20 -6.80
N VAL A 40 8.61 14.97 -7.30
CA VAL A 40 9.94 14.48 -7.67
C VAL A 40 10.44 15.14 -8.94
N GLU A 41 9.60 15.29 -9.95
CA GLU A 41 9.93 16.00 -11.20
C GLU A 41 10.35 17.44 -10.89
N ALA A 42 9.57 18.21 -10.11
CA ALA A 42 9.97 19.57 -9.75
C ALA A 42 11.25 19.66 -8.91
N GLY A 43 11.57 18.63 -8.12
CA GLY A 43 12.80 18.58 -7.31
C GLY A 43 14.04 18.04 -8.02
N THR A 44 13.87 17.38 -9.16
CA THR A 44 14.98 16.80 -9.95
C THR A 44 15.21 17.53 -11.28
N HIS A 45 14.16 18.19 -11.79
CA HIS A 45 14.13 19.00 -13.00
C HIS A 45 13.52 20.38 -12.72
N PRO A 46 14.22 21.28 -11.99
CA PRO A 46 13.71 22.62 -11.68
C PRO A 46 13.32 23.43 -12.92
N GLU A 47 13.98 23.19 -14.05
CA GLU A 47 13.68 23.78 -15.36
C GLU A 47 12.25 23.50 -15.85
N ALA A 48 11.59 22.46 -15.33
CA ALA A 48 10.19 22.17 -15.66
C ALA A 48 9.21 23.26 -15.20
N LEU A 49 9.64 24.15 -14.30
CA LEU A 49 8.86 25.29 -13.83
C LEU A 49 9.19 26.59 -14.60
N ASP A 50 10.14 26.59 -15.53
CA ASP A 50 10.55 27.80 -16.24
C ASP A 50 9.39 28.43 -17.02
N GLY A 51 9.21 29.74 -16.84
CA GLY A 51 8.16 30.53 -17.49
C GLY A 51 6.77 30.37 -16.85
N THR A 52 6.65 29.66 -15.72
CA THR A 52 5.37 29.50 -15.00
C THR A 52 5.12 30.58 -13.95
N GLY A 53 6.16 31.33 -13.55
CA GLY A 53 6.11 32.26 -12.43
C GLY A 53 6.18 31.58 -11.05
N LEU A 54 6.49 30.28 -11.02
CA LEU A 54 6.61 29.45 -9.81
C LEU A 54 8.03 28.89 -9.62
N GLU A 55 9.00 29.33 -10.41
CA GLU A 55 10.37 28.78 -10.52
C GLU A 55 11.11 28.78 -9.17
N ALA A 56 10.90 29.82 -8.38
CA ALA A 56 11.57 30.00 -7.09
C ALA A 56 10.73 29.56 -5.88
N ASP A 57 9.51 29.04 -6.10
CA ASP A 57 8.63 28.64 -5.00
C ASP A 57 8.78 27.14 -4.67
N PRO A 58 9.45 26.79 -3.55
CA PRO A 58 9.62 25.38 -3.14
C PRO A 58 8.30 24.69 -2.81
N GLN A 59 7.19 25.43 -2.66
CA GLN A 59 5.86 24.89 -2.36
C GLN A 59 4.93 24.87 -3.58
N ALA A 60 5.37 25.33 -4.75
CA ALA A 60 4.53 25.51 -5.94
C ALA A 60 3.66 24.28 -6.24
N VAL A 61 4.29 23.10 -6.29
CA VAL A 61 3.60 21.83 -6.56
C VAL A 61 2.66 21.45 -5.42
N LEU A 62 3.08 21.58 -4.16
CA LEU A 62 2.24 21.26 -2.99
C LEU A 62 1.01 22.15 -2.89
N GLN A 63 1.15 23.46 -3.12
CA GLN A 63 0.03 24.40 -3.12
C GLN A 63 -0.92 24.15 -4.29
N THR A 64 -0.39 23.75 -5.45
CA THR A 64 -1.20 23.31 -6.60
C THR A 64 -2.01 22.06 -6.26
N ILE A 65 -1.37 21.05 -5.66
CA ILE A 65 -2.03 19.82 -5.19
C ILE A 65 -3.10 20.16 -4.16
N ARG A 66 -2.79 21.01 -3.16
CA ARG A 66 -3.74 21.46 -2.14
C ARG A 66 -4.96 22.13 -2.77
N GLY A 67 -4.74 23.05 -3.72
CA GLY A 67 -5.81 23.73 -4.46
C GLY A 67 -6.69 22.75 -5.25
N TYR A 68 -6.07 21.78 -5.93
CA TYR A 68 -6.79 20.72 -6.64
C TYR A 68 -7.62 19.85 -5.69
N VAL A 69 -7.02 19.36 -4.60
CA VAL A 69 -7.69 18.48 -3.62
C VAL A 69 -8.86 19.20 -2.95
N ARG A 70 -8.71 20.49 -2.65
CA ARG A 70 -9.77 21.32 -2.06
C ARG A 70 -10.96 21.50 -3.00
N THR A 71 -10.71 21.61 -4.31
CA THR A 71 -11.70 22.09 -5.28
C THR A 71 -12.33 20.98 -6.11
N PHE A 72 -11.55 19.98 -6.52
CA PHE A 72 -11.96 18.97 -7.52
C PHE A 72 -12.01 17.54 -6.97
N PHE A 73 -11.36 17.25 -5.85
CA PHE A 73 -11.31 15.87 -5.35
C PHE A 73 -12.64 15.44 -4.74
N GLY A 74 -13.24 14.37 -5.29
CA GLY A 74 -14.63 13.99 -5.00
C GLY A 74 -14.92 13.61 -3.54
N CYS A 75 -13.94 13.04 -2.82
CA CYS A 75 -14.13 12.66 -1.42
C CYS A 75 -13.95 13.87 -0.49
N LYS A 76 -15.07 14.51 -0.08
CA LYS A 76 -15.05 15.69 0.81
C LYS A 76 -14.35 15.43 2.15
N GLY A 77 -14.63 14.31 2.82
CA GLY A 77 -13.97 13.97 4.08
C GLY A 77 -12.45 13.73 3.92
N CYS A 78 -12.04 13.12 2.80
CA CYS A 78 -10.62 12.95 2.48
C CYS A 78 -9.94 14.30 2.21
N SER A 79 -10.62 15.20 1.48
CA SER A 79 -10.14 16.54 1.19
C SER A 79 -9.95 17.38 2.46
N GLN A 80 -10.90 17.32 3.39
CA GLN A 80 -10.79 18.00 4.69
C GLN A 80 -9.58 17.54 5.49
N HIS A 81 -9.36 16.22 5.59
CA HIS A 81 -8.17 15.70 6.27
C HIS A 81 -6.85 16.12 5.60
N PHE A 82 -6.80 16.20 4.26
CA PHE A 82 -5.62 16.70 3.56
C PHE A 82 -5.38 18.18 3.85
N GLU A 83 -6.44 18.99 3.86
CA GLU A 83 -6.37 20.41 4.18
C GLU A 83 -5.92 20.67 5.62
N GLU A 84 -6.33 19.84 6.58
CA GLU A 84 -5.86 19.89 7.97
C GLU A 84 -4.35 19.65 8.05
N MET A 85 -3.85 18.58 7.41
CA MET A 85 -2.42 18.29 7.35
C MET A 85 -1.62 19.40 6.64
N ALA A 86 -2.20 20.01 5.60
CA ALA A 86 -1.60 21.12 4.87
C ALA A 86 -1.47 22.37 5.76
N LYS A 87 -2.55 22.77 6.44
CA LYS A 87 -2.55 23.92 7.38
C LYS A 87 -1.57 23.73 8.54
N GLU A 88 -1.39 22.50 9.00
CA GLU A 88 -0.51 22.18 10.12
C GLU A 88 0.97 22.48 9.80
N SER A 89 1.43 22.20 8.57
CA SER A 89 2.88 22.09 8.33
C SER A 89 3.36 22.30 6.90
N MET A 90 2.50 22.61 5.92
CA MET A 90 2.97 22.84 4.55
C MET A 90 3.80 24.13 4.45
N ASP A 91 3.47 25.16 5.23
CA ASP A 91 4.16 26.45 5.21
C ASP A 91 5.62 26.37 5.71
N SER A 92 6.00 25.29 6.41
CA SER A 92 7.37 25.05 6.87
C SER A 92 8.28 24.42 5.80
N VAL A 93 7.73 24.00 4.65
CA VAL A 93 8.51 23.46 3.52
C VAL A 93 9.26 24.59 2.82
N LYS A 94 10.60 24.50 2.78
CA LYS A 94 11.50 25.53 2.25
C LYS A 94 12.34 25.08 1.05
N THR A 95 12.35 23.79 0.73
CA THR A 95 13.08 23.24 -0.42
C THR A 95 12.22 22.23 -1.17
N ALA A 96 12.54 21.98 -2.44
CA ALA A 96 11.86 20.95 -3.24
C ALA A 96 12.02 19.55 -2.63
N ASP A 97 13.19 19.23 -2.08
CA ASP A 97 13.42 17.96 -1.37
C ASP A 97 12.56 17.82 -0.11
N GLN A 98 12.38 18.92 0.63
CA GLN A 98 11.43 18.94 1.75
C GLN A 98 9.99 18.76 1.26
N ALA A 99 9.64 19.25 0.06
CA ALA A 99 8.31 19.05 -0.50
C ALA A 99 8.02 17.57 -0.83
N ILE A 100 9.01 16.89 -1.43
CA ILE A 100 8.98 15.45 -1.69
C ILE A 100 8.78 14.67 -0.37
N LEU A 101 9.61 14.96 0.64
CA LEU A 101 9.53 14.30 1.94
C LEU A 101 8.24 14.63 2.69
N TRP A 102 7.75 15.86 2.60
CA TRP A 102 6.50 16.28 3.26
C TRP A 102 5.32 15.45 2.75
N LEU A 103 5.18 15.33 1.42
CA LEU A 103 4.09 14.57 0.82
C LEU A 103 4.19 13.08 1.20
N TRP A 104 5.39 12.53 1.21
CA TRP A 104 5.66 11.17 1.67
C TRP A 104 5.26 10.94 3.13
N LYS A 105 5.70 11.82 4.05
CA LYS A 105 5.35 11.75 5.48
C LYS A 105 3.83 11.81 5.69
N LYS A 106 3.15 12.76 5.05
CA LYS A 106 1.69 12.91 5.17
C LYS A 106 0.93 11.73 4.55
N HIS A 107 1.41 11.16 3.45
CA HIS A 107 0.82 9.94 2.91
C HIS A 107 1.00 8.75 3.86
N ASN A 108 2.16 8.60 4.52
CA ASN A 108 2.33 7.57 5.55
C ASN A 108 1.44 7.79 6.78
N LEU A 109 1.19 9.03 7.19
CA LEU A 109 0.20 9.33 8.23
C LEU A 109 -1.21 8.86 7.81
N VAL A 110 -1.59 9.08 6.55
CA VAL A 110 -2.84 8.58 5.99
C VAL A 110 -2.87 7.05 5.96
N ASN A 111 -1.76 6.39 5.59
CA ASN A 111 -1.66 4.93 5.60
C ASN A 111 -1.90 4.38 7.01
N SER A 112 -1.23 4.91 8.03
CA SER A 112 -1.40 4.50 9.42
C SER A 112 -2.84 4.66 9.90
N ARG A 113 -3.51 5.77 9.54
CA ARG A 113 -4.92 6.00 9.91
C ARG A 113 -5.88 5.04 9.20
N LEU A 114 -5.59 4.66 7.96
CA LEU A 114 -6.46 3.82 7.14
C LEU A 114 -6.17 2.32 7.28
N ALA A 115 -5.12 1.92 8.00
CA ALA A 115 -4.82 0.52 8.28
C ALA A 115 -5.98 -0.14 9.04
N GLY A 116 -6.49 -1.25 8.52
CA GLY A 116 -7.66 -1.96 9.07
C GLY A 116 -9.01 -1.28 8.82
N HIS A 117 -9.06 -0.15 8.10
CA HIS A 117 -10.31 0.54 7.81
C HIS A 117 -11.14 -0.22 6.75
N LEU A 118 -12.47 -0.05 6.74
CA LEU A 118 -13.37 -0.72 5.77
C LEU A 118 -13.08 -0.38 4.30
N SER A 119 -12.38 0.73 4.04
CA SER A 119 -11.95 1.15 2.70
C SER A 119 -10.58 0.59 2.30
N GLU A 120 -9.92 -0.15 3.19
CA GLU A 120 -8.67 -0.83 2.90
C GLU A 120 -8.92 -2.03 1.99
N ASP A 121 -8.09 -2.16 0.95
CA ASP A 121 -8.13 -3.32 0.08
C ASP A 121 -7.42 -4.49 0.80
N PRO A 122 -8.09 -5.64 1.04
CA PRO A 122 -7.48 -6.76 1.75
C PRO A 122 -6.23 -7.34 1.08
N LYS A 123 -6.06 -7.15 -0.23
CA LYS A 123 -4.84 -7.59 -0.95
C LYS A 123 -3.73 -6.55 -0.96
N PHE A 124 -3.99 -5.33 -0.51
CA PHE A 124 -3.05 -4.22 -0.48
C PHE A 124 -3.17 -3.46 0.85
N PRO A 125 -2.80 -4.11 1.97
CA PRO A 125 -2.89 -3.51 3.29
C PRO A 125 -2.04 -2.24 3.39
N LYS A 126 -2.50 -1.28 4.18
CA LYS A 126 -1.79 -0.04 4.48
C LYS A 126 -0.66 -0.36 5.45
N VAL A 127 0.55 -0.08 4.99
CA VAL A 127 1.78 -0.24 5.76
C VAL A 127 2.60 1.04 5.63
N PRO A 128 3.52 1.31 6.58
CA PRO A 128 4.54 2.31 6.37
C PRO A 128 5.29 2.00 5.07
N TRP A 129 5.39 2.99 4.19
CA TRP A 129 5.96 2.84 2.85
C TRP A 129 7.19 3.74 2.70
N PRO A 130 8.29 3.28 2.06
CA PRO A 130 8.49 1.94 1.53
C PRO A 130 8.56 0.87 2.62
N THR A 131 8.33 -0.38 2.24
CA THR A 131 8.58 -1.52 3.13
C THR A 131 10.08 -1.83 3.18
N PRO A 132 10.55 -2.53 4.22
CA PRO A 132 11.95 -2.95 4.32
C PRO A 132 12.43 -3.76 3.10
N ASP A 133 11.56 -4.57 2.49
CA ASP A 133 11.90 -5.33 1.27
C ASP A 133 12.13 -4.43 0.05
N LEU A 134 11.49 -3.26 0.00
CA LEU A 134 11.62 -2.31 -1.11
C LEU A 134 12.82 -1.38 -0.92
N CYS A 135 13.10 -0.97 0.32
CA CYS A 135 14.23 -0.10 0.62
C CYS A 135 14.80 -0.39 2.01
N PRO A 136 15.66 -1.41 2.17
CA PRO A 136 16.25 -1.74 3.47
C PRO A 136 17.01 -0.55 4.09
N ALA A 137 17.73 0.21 3.26
CA ALA A 137 18.50 1.38 3.68
C ALA A 137 17.64 2.55 4.17
N CYS A 138 16.34 2.57 3.86
CA CYS A 138 15.41 3.60 4.35
C CYS A 138 15.04 3.40 5.83
N HIS A 139 15.28 2.21 6.39
CA HIS A 139 14.92 1.88 7.76
C HIS A 139 16.16 1.78 8.64
N GLU A 140 16.06 2.36 9.82
CA GLU A 140 17.08 2.32 10.85
C GLU A 140 16.44 2.04 12.21
N GLU A 141 17.27 1.72 13.19
CA GLU A 141 16.85 1.46 14.56
C GLU A 141 17.65 2.35 15.50
N ILE A 142 16.95 3.29 16.16
CA ILE A 142 17.55 4.21 17.12
C ILE A 142 16.99 3.85 18.50
N LYS A 143 17.87 3.38 19.40
CA LYS A 143 17.51 2.97 20.77
C LYS A 143 16.40 1.90 20.82
N GLY A 144 16.42 0.92 19.90
CA GLY A 144 15.41 -0.14 19.88
C GLY A 144 14.11 0.24 19.15
N LEU A 145 14.01 1.46 18.63
CA LEU A 145 12.81 1.96 17.96
C LEU A 145 13.07 2.19 16.48
N HIS A 146 12.11 1.78 15.64
CA HIS A 146 12.14 2.05 14.21
C HIS A 146 12.23 3.56 13.95
N SER A 147 13.16 3.95 13.09
CA SER A 147 13.34 5.29 12.57
C SER A 147 13.54 5.25 11.05
N TRP A 148 13.32 6.40 10.40
CA TRP A 148 13.52 6.56 8.97
C TRP A 148 14.85 7.27 8.71
N ASN A 149 15.66 6.68 7.84
CA ASN A 149 16.77 7.39 7.25
C ASN A 149 16.23 8.26 6.10
N GLU A 150 15.90 9.52 6.39
CA GLU A 150 15.25 10.42 5.44
C GLU A 150 16.07 10.70 4.17
N ASP A 151 17.41 10.63 4.26
CA ASP A 151 18.29 10.79 3.09
C ASP A 151 18.14 9.60 2.13
N GLN A 152 18.10 8.37 2.67
CA GLN A 152 17.87 7.17 1.87
C GLN A 152 16.43 7.11 1.34
N VAL A 153 15.45 7.57 2.12
CA VAL A 153 14.06 7.72 1.67
C VAL A 153 13.99 8.69 0.48
N LEU A 154 14.62 9.86 0.58
CA LEU A 154 14.62 10.85 -0.49
C LEU A 154 15.24 10.28 -1.78
N LEU A 155 16.38 9.59 -1.67
CA LEU A 155 17.01 8.93 -2.81
C LEU A 155 16.09 7.88 -3.44
N PHE A 156 15.45 7.06 -2.60
CA PHE A 156 14.48 6.06 -3.05
C PHE A 156 13.28 6.71 -3.74
N LEU A 157 12.72 7.79 -3.21
CA LEU A 157 11.58 8.52 -3.78
C LEU A 157 11.93 9.07 -5.18
N LYS A 158 13.07 9.75 -5.31
CA LYS A 158 13.55 10.29 -6.59
C LYS A 158 13.71 9.19 -7.64
N ARG A 159 14.23 8.03 -7.25
CA ARG A 159 14.35 6.88 -8.14
C ARG A 159 13.01 6.21 -8.46
N HIS A 160 12.13 6.08 -7.48
CA HIS A 160 10.86 5.36 -7.62
C HIS A 160 9.84 6.13 -8.45
N TYR A 161 9.81 7.45 -8.31
CA TYR A 161 8.86 8.33 -9.01
C TYR A 161 9.50 9.14 -10.15
N GLY A 162 10.79 8.94 -10.44
CA GLY A 162 11.44 9.55 -11.61
C GLY A 162 11.06 8.86 -12.91
N GLY A 163 11.21 9.58 -14.03
CA GLY A 163 10.84 9.11 -15.37
C GLY A 163 11.41 7.74 -15.77
N ASP A 164 12.64 7.41 -15.35
CA ASP A 164 13.30 6.13 -15.66
C ASP A 164 12.58 4.89 -15.10
N ASN A 165 11.69 5.06 -14.13
CA ASN A 165 10.92 3.97 -13.51
C ASN A 165 9.48 3.86 -14.06
N LEU A 166 9.15 4.58 -15.13
CA LEU A 166 7.87 4.47 -15.83
C LEU A 166 7.87 3.28 -16.81
N VAL A 167 6.74 2.57 -16.87
CA VAL A 167 6.56 1.41 -17.77
C VAL A 167 5.45 1.71 -18.77
N ASP A 168 5.84 2.01 -20.01
CA ASP A 168 4.92 2.49 -21.06
C ASP A 168 4.16 1.39 -21.80
N THR A 169 4.41 0.12 -21.47
CA THR A 169 3.80 -1.05 -22.12
C THR A 169 2.26 -0.99 -22.18
N TYR A 170 1.63 -0.25 -21.27
CA TYR A 170 0.18 -0.14 -21.15
C TYR A 170 -0.37 1.26 -21.51
N ALA A 171 0.46 2.16 -22.03
CA ALA A 171 0.07 3.54 -22.34
C ALA A 171 -0.70 3.68 -23.67
N ALA A 172 -0.47 2.77 -24.63
CA ALA A 172 -1.20 2.74 -25.89
C ALA A 172 -2.46 1.86 -25.79
N ASP A 173 -3.54 2.32 -26.42
CA ASP A 173 -4.70 1.48 -26.72
C ASP A 173 -4.24 0.52 -27.83
N GLN A 174 -3.97 -0.75 -27.50
CA GLN A 174 -3.78 -1.75 -28.54
C GLN A 174 -5.14 -1.88 -29.23
N GLY A 175 -5.28 -1.21 -30.37
CA GLY A 175 -6.49 -1.24 -31.17
C GLY A 175 -6.96 -2.68 -31.29
N ASP A 176 -8.24 -2.88 -30.97
CA ASP A 176 -8.96 -4.13 -31.13
C ASP A 176 -8.80 -4.63 -32.57
N THR A 177 -7.80 -5.47 -32.80
CA THR A 177 -7.61 -6.21 -34.07
C THR A 177 -8.43 -7.49 -34.00
N GLY A 178 -9.64 -7.37 -33.49
CA GLY A 178 -10.67 -8.39 -33.38
C GLY A 178 -11.81 -8.18 -34.37
N GLU A 179 -11.56 -7.66 -35.57
CA GLU A 179 -12.51 -7.82 -36.67
C GLU A 179 -12.46 -9.29 -37.13
N GLY A 180 -13.25 -10.12 -36.45
CA GLY A 180 -13.76 -11.39 -36.97
C GLY A 180 -14.71 -11.13 -38.12
N GLY A 181 -14.19 -10.66 -39.25
CA GLY A 181 -14.89 -10.62 -40.52
C GLY A 181 -14.99 -12.03 -41.10
N SER A 182 -16.21 -12.55 -41.18
CA SER A 182 -16.51 -13.79 -41.92
C SER A 182 -16.05 -13.65 -43.38
N PRO A 183 -15.44 -14.69 -44.00
CA PRO A 183 -14.95 -14.58 -45.36
C PRO A 183 -16.12 -14.65 -46.36
N PRO A 184 -16.20 -13.78 -47.38
CA PRO A 184 -17.08 -14.04 -48.50
C PRO A 184 -16.46 -15.13 -49.39
N GLN A 185 -17.29 -16.12 -49.70
CA GLN A 185 -17.02 -17.21 -50.62
C GLN A 185 -16.77 -16.69 -52.05
N GLY A 186 -15.69 -17.20 -52.66
CA GLY A 186 -15.62 -17.58 -54.07
C GLY A 186 -15.61 -16.49 -55.15
N ARG A 187 -14.43 -16.26 -55.75
CA ARG A 187 -14.23 -16.29 -57.21
C ARG A 187 -12.74 -16.42 -57.56
N GLU A 188 -12.48 -17.38 -58.44
CA GLU A 188 -11.19 -17.82 -59.01
C GLU A 188 -10.61 -16.80 -60.04
N PRO A 189 -9.36 -16.99 -60.52
CA PRO A 189 -8.38 -15.91 -60.76
C PRO A 189 -8.19 -15.50 -62.22
N GLU A 190 -7.66 -14.30 -62.45
CA GLU A 190 -7.01 -13.94 -63.72
C GLU A 190 -5.54 -13.50 -63.52
N ARG A 191 -4.70 -13.95 -64.45
CA ARG A 191 -3.24 -13.81 -64.51
C ARG A 191 -2.80 -12.55 -65.27
N GLY A 192 -1.63 -12.04 -64.89
CA GLY A 192 -0.77 -11.11 -65.65
C GLY A 192 -0.39 -9.91 -64.78
N LEU A 193 0.85 -9.43 -64.64
CA LEU A 193 2.09 -9.56 -65.40
C LEU A 193 3.26 -9.13 -64.48
N ALA A 194 4.50 -9.53 -64.78
CA ALA A 194 5.66 -9.53 -63.89
C ALA A 194 6.49 -8.20 -63.79
N SER A 195 7.07 -7.97 -62.58
CA SER A 195 8.43 -7.48 -62.19
C SER A 195 9.01 -6.14 -62.72
N PRO A 196 10.08 -5.53 -62.10
CA PRO A 196 11.09 -6.13 -61.20
C PRO A 196 11.54 -5.33 -59.92
N GLU A 197 12.30 -6.04 -59.08
CA GLU A 197 13.14 -5.61 -57.93
C GLU A 197 14.24 -4.58 -58.31
N LYS A 198 14.84 -3.78 -57.41
CA LYS A 198 15.88 -4.05 -56.36
C LYS A 198 16.36 -2.68 -55.77
N PRO A 199 17.28 -2.55 -54.77
CA PRO A 199 17.90 -3.56 -53.92
C PRO A 199 17.96 -3.27 -52.40
N ARG A 200 18.32 -4.34 -51.68
CA ARG A 200 18.77 -4.45 -50.27
C ARG A 200 19.82 -3.43 -49.84
N GLY A 201 19.71 -3.00 -48.58
CA GLY A 201 20.83 -2.67 -47.71
C GLY A 201 20.78 -3.54 -46.45
N ASP A 202 21.78 -4.39 -46.27
CA ASP A 202 22.04 -5.17 -45.05
C ASP A 202 22.44 -4.25 -43.89
N GLN A 203 21.97 -4.56 -42.68
CA GLN A 203 22.85 -4.78 -41.52
C GLN A 203 22.12 -5.36 -40.30
N ARG A 204 22.32 -6.68 -40.13
CA ARG A 204 22.70 -7.36 -38.88
C ARG A 204 21.83 -7.14 -37.64
N ALA A 205 20.82 -7.99 -37.51
CA ALA A 205 20.19 -8.32 -36.23
C ALA A 205 21.14 -9.19 -35.38
N GLU A 206 21.62 -8.64 -34.27
CA GLU A 206 22.32 -9.40 -33.24
C GLU A 206 21.28 -9.97 -32.27
N SER A 207 21.25 -11.30 -32.20
CA SER A 207 20.25 -12.09 -31.48
C SER A 207 20.44 -11.96 -29.97
N LEU A 208 19.43 -11.38 -29.30
CA LEU A 208 19.28 -11.37 -27.85
C LEU A 208 18.99 -12.80 -27.35
N ARG A 209 19.94 -13.37 -26.60
CA ARG A 209 19.70 -14.56 -25.78
C ARG A 209 18.98 -14.15 -24.47
N PRO A 210 18.01 -14.95 -23.98
CA PRO A 210 17.36 -14.67 -22.70
C PRO A 210 18.27 -15.07 -21.51
N PRO A 211 18.25 -14.33 -20.39
CA PRO A 211 19.02 -14.68 -19.21
C PRO A 211 18.41 -15.88 -18.49
N ARG A 212 19.29 -16.85 -18.17
CA ARG A 212 18.99 -18.08 -17.44
C ARG A 212 18.71 -17.80 -15.96
N ALA A 213 17.84 -18.65 -15.40
CA ALA A 213 17.38 -18.70 -14.02
C ALA A 213 18.48 -18.67 -12.95
N LEU A 214 18.17 -18.04 -11.82
CA LEU A 214 18.95 -18.03 -10.58
C LEU A 214 19.13 -19.44 -9.99
N PRO A 215 20.27 -19.75 -9.35
CA PRO A 215 20.49 -21.00 -8.64
C PRO A 215 19.85 -21.01 -7.23
N PRO A 216 19.52 -22.20 -6.68
CA PRO A 216 18.81 -22.36 -5.41
C PRO A 216 19.72 -22.21 -4.19
N GLY A 217 19.17 -21.67 -3.10
CA GLY A 217 19.85 -21.50 -1.82
C GLY A 217 20.18 -22.82 -1.09
N PRO A 218 21.16 -22.82 -0.19
CA PRO A 218 21.56 -24.03 0.52
C PRO A 218 20.57 -24.40 1.63
N ARG A 219 20.33 -25.71 1.74
CA ARG A 219 19.49 -26.38 2.74
C ARG A 219 20.19 -26.40 4.10
N LEU A 220 19.37 -26.33 5.16
CA LEU A 220 19.68 -26.70 6.53
C LEU A 220 20.20 -28.15 6.59
N SER A 221 21.35 -28.34 7.24
CA SER A 221 21.83 -29.63 7.70
C SER A 221 21.73 -29.73 9.22
N ASP A 222 21.08 -30.82 9.61
CA ASP A 222 21.00 -31.43 10.93
C ASP A 222 22.38 -31.94 11.41
N GLY A 223 22.56 -32.01 12.72
CA GLY A 223 23.60 -32.81 13.36
C GLY A 223 24.54 -32.04 14.32
N SER A 224 24.28 -32.15 15.63
CA SER A 224 25.29 -32.62 16.58
C SER A 224 24.69 -32.94 17.95
N ARG A 225 24.63 -34.24 18.22
CA ARG A 225 24.57 -34.84 19.55
C ARG A 225 25.94 -34.68 20.19
N LEU A 226 26.00 -34.14 21.40
CA LEU A 226 27.08 -34.40 22.34
C LEU A 226 26.46 -34.67 23.70
N GLY A 227 26.49 -35.94 24.10
CA GLY A 227 26.29 -36.36 25.47
C GLY A 227 27.55 -36.12 26.29
N LEU A 228 27.37 -35.85 27.58
CA LEU A 228 28.39 -36.09 28.59
C LEU A 228 27.69 -36.66 29.84
N ASP A 229 28.15 -37.85 30.21
CA ASP A 229 27.74 -38.66 31.36
C ASP A 229 28.06 -38.02 32.71
N GLY A 230 27.27 -38.38 33.74
CA GLY A 230 27.42 -37.83 35.08
C GLY A 230 26.73 -38.55 36.25
N ARG A 231 26.81 -39.88 36.30
CA ARG A 231 26.98 -40.69 37.54
C ARG A 231 25.80 -40.90 38.52
N LEU A 232 25.37 -42.16 38.52
CA LEU A 232 24.83 -43.06 39.56
C LEU A 232 24.93 -42.62 41.05
N GLN A 233 23.78 -42.68 41.75
CA GLN A 233 23.67 -43.33 43.07
C GLN A 233 22.21 -43.66 43.43
N SER A 234 21.93 -44.96 43.60
CA SER A 234 20.82 -45.49 44.41
C SER A 234 21.43 -46.04 45.71
N PRO A 235 20.65 -46.25 46.80
CA PRO A 235 19.99 -47.56 46.92
C PRO A 235 18.62 -47.59 47.65
N SER A 236 17.89 -48.66 47.34
CA SER A 236 17.03 -49.51 48.20
C SER A 236 15.74 -48.96 48.83
N GLY A 237 14.63 -49.67 48.56
CA GLY A 237 13.80 -50.23 49.65
C GLY A 237 12.27 -50.12 49.52
N ALA A 238 11.65 -51.28 49.28
CA ALA A 238 10.35 -51.75 49.79
C ALA A 238 9.03 -51.45 49.05
N GLU A 239 8.26 -52.54 48.92
CA GLU A 239 6.95 -52.76 48.30
C GLU A 239 5.77 -52.00 48.94
N GLY A 240 4.74 -51.74 48.13
CA GLY A 240 3.39 -51.41 48.60
C GLY A 240 2.39 -51.20 47.46
N ARG A 241 1.57 -52.21 47.16
CA ARG A 241 0.40 -52.16 46.26
C ARG A 241 -0.58 -51.01 46.65
N ARG A 242 -1.09 -50.26 45.67
CA ARG A 242 -2.54 -50.04 45.40
C ARG A 242 -2.81 -49.11 44.21
N GLU A 243 -3.96 -49.35 43.58
CA GLU A 243 -4.48 -48.78 42.34
C GLU A 243 -4.89 -47.31 42.41
N VAL A 244 -4.63 -46.62 41.29
CA VAL A 244 -5.46 -45.63 40.57
C VAL A 244 -6.14 -44.51 41.37
N GLU A 245 -5.58 -43.30 41.25
CA GLU A 245 -6.37 -42.12 40.88
C GLU A 245 -5.48 -41.09 40.17
N THR A 246 -5.86 -40.71 38.95
CA THR A 246 -5.16 -39.71 38.13
C THR A 246 -5.33 -38.32 38.74
N ALA A 247 -4.30 -37.83 39.45
CA ALA A 247 -4.20 -36.44 39.86
C ALA A 247 -3.31 -35.66 38.88
N VAL A 248 -3.96 -34.85 38.04
CA VAL A 248 -3.32 -33.76 37.29
C VAL A 248 -2.76 -32.75 38.31
N PRO A 249 -1.53 -32.22 38.19
CA PRO A 249 -1.06 -31.20 39.09
C PRO A 249 -1.83 -29.90 38.83
N PHE A 250 -2.82 -29.65 39.67
CA PHE A 250 -3.48 -28.37 39.81
C PHE A 250 -2.43 -27.35 40.25
N LEU A 251 -2.08 -26.43 39.35
CA LEU A 251 -1.22 -25.30 39.63
C LEU A 251 -1.83 -24.47 40.76
N GLY A 252 -1.12 -24.45 41.89
CA GLY A 252 -1.42 -23.56 43.00
C GLY A 252 -1.25 -22.10 42.59
N MET A 253 -2.35 -21.35 42.64
CA MET A 253 -2.34 -19.93 43.00
C MET A 253 -3.56 -19.72 43.89
N GLY A 254 -3.31 -19.46 45.17
CA GLY A 254 -4.36 -19.34 46.19
C GLY A 254 -5.24 -18.12 45.91
N PHE A 255 -6.43 -18.37 45.37
CA PHE A 255 -7.50 -17.38 45.30
C PHE A 255 -8.58 -17.75 46.31
N SER A 256 -8.84 -16.83 47.23
CA SER A 256 -9.89 -17.00 48.23
C SER A 256 -11.25 -16.84 47.55
N SER A 257 -12.32 -17.40 48.11
CA SER A 257 -13.70 -17.26 47.60
C SER A 257 -14.15 -15.79 47.43
N LEU A 258 -13.45 -14.86 48.08
CA LEU A 258 -13.59 -13.41 47.91
C LEU A 258 -13.15 -12.93 46.52
N ASP A 259 -12.08 -13.46 45.94
CA ASP A 259 -11.56 -13.04 44.63
C ASP A 259 -12.45 -13.50 43.47
N MET A 260 -13.07 -14.69 43.58
CA MET A 260 -14.03 -15.16 42.58
C MET A 260 -15.34 -14.37 42.64
N SER A 261 -15.80 -14.00 43.84
CA SER A 261 -16.98 -13.14 43.99
C SER A 261 -16.74 -11.72 43.50
N LEU A 262 -15.55 -11.15 43.77
CA LEU A 262 -15.14 -9.85 43.25
C LEU A 262 -15.05 -9.85 41.72
N CYS A 263 -14.47 -10.90 41.12
CA CYS A 263 -14.43 -11.05 39.67
C CYS A 263 -15.83 -11.07 39.05
N VAL A 264 -16.77 -11.82 39.64
CA VAL A 264 -18.16 -11.87 39.14
C VAL A 264 -18.85 -10.51 39.30
N VAL A 265 -18.67 -9.82 40.43
CA VAL A 265 -19.24 -8.49 40.66
C VAL A 265 -18.67 -7.47 39.67
N LEU A 266 -17.35 -7.45 39.45
CA LEU A 266 -16.70 -6.55 38.49
C LEU A 266 -17.12 -6.88 37.05
N TYR A 267 -17.29 -8.15 36.70
CA TYR A 267 -17.78 -8.56 35.39
C TYR A 267 -19.22 -8.11 35.14
N VAL A 268 -20.12 -8.28 36.12
CA VAL A 268 -21.51 -7.82 36.04
C VAL A 268 -21.56 -6.30 35.97
N ALA A 269 -20.78 -5.59 36.79
CA ALA A 269 -20.71 -4.13 36.76
C ALA A 269 -20.20 -3.60 35.41
N SER A 270 -19.15 -4.21 34.85
CA SER A 270 -18.61 -3.88 33.53
C SER A 270 -19.62 -4.13 32.42
N SER A 271 -20.32 -5.28 32.48
CA SER A 271 -21.36 -5.63 31.51
C SER A 271 -22.54 -4.66 31.56
N LEU A 272 -22.99 -4.27 32.76
CA LEU A 272 -24.05 -3.27 32.93
C LEU A 272 -23.63 -1.90 32.41
N PHE A 273 -22.38 -1.49 32.68
CA PHE A 273 -21.82 -0.23 32.19
C PHE A 273 -21.79 -0.17 30.66
N LEU A 274 -21.33 -1.25 30.00
CA LEU A 274 -21.34 -1.37 28.54
C LEU A 274 -22.75 -1.34 27.96
N MET A 275 -23.73 -1.98 28.62
CA MET A 275 -25.13 -1.91 28.21
C MET A 275 -25.69 -0.48 28.31
N VAL A 276 -25.39 0.25 29.40
CA VAL A 276 -25.80 1.66 29.56
C VAL A 276 -25.16 2.55 28.50
N MET A 277 -23.86 2.40 28.24
CA MET A 277 -23.18 3.13 27.17
C MET A 277 -23.79 2.82 25.80
N TYR A 278 -24.03 1.56 25.50
CA TYR A 278 -24.68 1.14 24.25
C TYR A 278 -26.07 1.78 24.09
N PHE A 279 -26.90 1.78 25.14
CA PHE A 279 -28.21 2.44 25.11
C PHE A 279 -28.07 3.96 24.96
N PHE A 280 -27.13 4.59 25.65
CA PHE A 280 -26.87 6.03 25.53
C PHE A 280 -26.45 6.42 24.11
N PHE A 281 -25.52 5.68 23.50
CA PHE A 281 -25.09 5.90 22.12
C PHE A 281 -26.21 5.60 21.12
N ARG A 282 -27.00 4.56 21.35
CA ARG A 282 -28.15 4.22 20.49
C ARG A 282 -29.26 5.26 20.59
N VAL A 283 -29.54 5.80 21.78
CA VAL A 283 -30.50 6.88 21.98
C VAL A 283 -29.97 8.20 21.41
N ARG A 284 -28.70 8.56 21.62
CA ARG A 284 -28.08 9.73 20.97
C ARG A 284 -28.08 9.61 19.45
N SER A 285 -27.72 8.44 18.90
CA SER A 285 -27.73 8.16 17.46
C SER A 285 -29.13 8.31 16.87
N LYS A 286 -30.16 7.79 17.56
CA LYS A 286 -31.56 7.98 17.17
C LYS A 286 -31.99 9.45 17.25
N ARG A 287 -31.65 10.17 18.33
CA ARG A 287 -31.94 11.62 18.47
C ARG A 287 -31.23 12.45 17.39
N TRP A 288 -30.03 12.05 16.96
CA TRP A 288 -29.32 12.69 15.86
C TRP A 288 -29.99 12.42 14.51
N LYS A 289 -30.42 11.18 14.24
CA LYS A 289 -31.21 10.85 13.04
C LYS A 289 -32.53 11.63 12.98
N VAL A 290 -33.24 11.80 14.11
CA VAL A 290 -34.48 12.59 14.17
C VAL A 290 -34.22 14.09 13.96
N ARG A 291 -33.12 14.64 14.48
CA ARG A 291 -32.74 16.05 14.27
C ARG A 291 -32.39 16.37 12.82
N HIS A 292 -31.88 15.39 12.06
CA HIS A 292 -31.58 15.51 10.62
C HIS A 292 -32.75 15.10 9.69
N HIS A 293 -33.94 14.82 10.24
CA HIS A 293 -35.16 14.50 9.46
C HIS A 293 -36.32 15.48 9.71
N ARG A 294 -36.08 16.65 10.34
CA ARG A 294 -37.02 17.75 10.23
C ARG A 294 -36.88 18.36 8.83
N PRO A 295 -37.91 18.30 7.96
CA PRO A 295 -37.90 19.05 6.72
C PRO A 295 -37.93 20.53 7.09
N SER A 296 -37.08 21.30 6.44
CA SER A 296 -37.19 22.76 6.39
C SER A 296 -38.49 23.07 5.65
N VAL A 297 -39.54 23.41 6.41
CA VAL A 297 -40.66 24.25 5.95
C VAL A 297 -40.71 25.41 6.91
#